data_AF-S6TBS8-F1
#
_entry.id   AF-S6TBS8-F1
#
_cell.length_a   1.000
_cell.length_b   1.000
_cell.length_c   1.000
_cell.angle_alpha   90.00
_cell.angle_beta   90.00
_cell.angle_gamma   90.00
#
_symmetry.space_group_name_H-M   'P 1'
#
loop_
_entity.id
_entity.type
_entity.pdbx_description
1 polymer ?
#
loop_
_entity_poly.entity_id
_entity_poly.type
_entity_poly.pdbx_seq_one_letter_code
_entity_poly.pdbx_strand_id
1 'polypeptide(L)'
;MRRVVITGLGIVSCLGNDKETVTANLRANRPGIRFNPEYAEMGLRSQVSGSIDLNLEELIDRKIYRFVGHAAAYAYLAMKDAITDSGLSDDQVSNVRTGLIAGSGGASTLNQMEALDTLREKGVKRVGPYRVTRTMG
;
A
#
# COMPACT_ATOMS: atom_id res chain seq x y z
N MET A 1 6.51 23.65 -23.64
CA MET A 1 6.06 22.62 -22.66
C MET A 1 4.73 22.05 -23.14
N ARG A 2 4.44 20.77 -22.88
CA ARG A 2 3.15 20.14 -23.21
C ARG A 2 2.18 20.32 -22.05
N ARG A 3 0.86 20.36 -22.34
CA ARG A 3 -0.18 20.25 -21.32
C ARG A 3 -0.22 18.81 -20.78
N VAL A 4 -0.55 18.66 -19.50
CA VAL A 4 -0.68 17.37 -18.81
C VAL A 4 -2.06 17.34 -18.14
N VAL A 5 -2.71 16.18 -18.16
CA VAL A 5 -4.05 15.96 -17.59
C VAL A 5 -4.06 14.67 -16.77
N ILE A 6 -5.01 14.56 -15.85
CA ILE A 6 -5.28 13.34 -15.07
C ILE A 6 -6.40 12.59 -15.78
N THR A 7 -6.18 11.32 -16.11
CA THR A 7 -7.13 10.48 -16.85
C THR A 7 -7.70 9.32 -16.04
N GLY A 8 -7.10 8.98 -14.90
CA GLY A 8 -7.63 7.97 -13.99
C GLY A 8 -7.10 8.19 -12.58
N LEU A 9 -7.87 7.73 -11.59
CA LEU A 9 -7.55 7.83 -10.18
C LEU A 9 -7.84 6.50 -9.48
N GLY A 10 -6.98 6.12 -8.55
CA GLY A 10 -7.23 5.04 -7.61
C GLY A 10 -6.70 5.40 -6.24
N ILE A 11 -7.33 4.86 -5.19
CA ILE A 11 -7.08 5.28 -3.81
C ILE A 11 -7.33 4.13 -2.84
N VAL A 12 -6.41 3.97 -1.89
CA VAL A 12 -6.60 3.15 -0.69
C VAL A 12 -6.38 4.07 0.51
N SER A 13 -7.37 4.17 1.39
CA SER A 13 -7.40 5.18 2.46
C SER A 13 -8.19 4.70 3.66
N CYS A 14 -7.90 5.27 4.84
CA CYS A 14 -8.75 5.12 6.03
C CYS A 14 -10.17 5.69 5.86
N LEU A 15 -10.43 6.42 4.76
CA LEU A 15 -11.75 6.91 4.37
C LEU A 15 -12.46 6.01 3.35
N GLY A 16 -11.85 4.91 2.92
CA GLY A 16 -12.39 4.05 1.87
C GLY A 16 -11.30 3.55 0.92
N ASN A 17 -11.59 2.44 0.25
CA ASN A 17 -10.64 1.74 -0.61
C ASN A 17 -10.98 1.86 -2.10
N ASP A 18 -11.81 2.84 -2.44
CA ASP A 18 -12.22 3.22 -3.79
C ASP A 18 -12.67 4.69 -3.78
N LYS A 19 -12.74 5.32 -4.96
CA LYS A 19 -13.02 6.76 -5.08
C LYS A 19 -14.46 7.10 -4.70
N GLU A 20 -15.43 6.21 -4.93
CA GLU A 20 -16.84 6.41 -4.60
C GLU A 20 -17.03 6.47 -3.08
N THR A 21 -16.48 5.50 -2.36
CA THR A 21 -16.53 5.38 -0.90
C THR A 21 -15.83 6.57 -0.24
N VAL A 22 -14.63 6.93 -0.70
CA VAL A 22 -13.91 8.10 -0.19
C VAL A 22 -14.73 9.37 -0.42
N THR A 23 -15.28 9.55 -1.62
CA THR A 23 -16.10 10.72 -1.95
C THR A 23 -17.35 10.81 -1.07
N ALA A 24 -18.05 9.69 -0.86
CA ALA A 24 -19.22 9.63 0.00
C ALA A 24 -18.88 9.98 1.44
N ASN A 25 -17.78 9.44 1.98
CA ASN A 25 -17.34 9.71 3.34
C ASN A 25 -16.87 11.16 3.54
N LEU A 26 -16.20 11.76 2.56
CA LEU A 26 -15.84 13.18 2.57
C LEU A 26 -17.09 14.07 2.59
N ARG A 27 -18.06 13.84 1.70
CA ARG A 27 -19.32 14.60 1.66
C ARG A 27 -20.13 14.47 2.94
N ALA A 28 -20.06 13.30 3.58
CA ALA A 28 -20.75 13.02 4.84
C ALA A 28 -19.96 13.42 6.10
N ASN A 29 -18.77 14.02 5.97
CA ASN A 29 -17.87 14.34 7.08
C ASN A 29 -17.59 13.14 8.02
N ARG A 30 -17.47 11.93 7.45
CA ARG A 30 -17.20 10.73 8.24
C ARG A 30 -15.70 10.63 8.55
N PRO A 31 -15.29 10.57 9.83
CA PRO A 31 -13.87 10.50 10.18
C PRO A 31 -13.30 9.11 9.86
N GLY A 32 -12.07 9.08 9.34
CA GLY A 32 -11.28 7.85 9.18
C GLY A 32 -10.39 7.52 10.38
N ILE A 33 -10.25 8.45 11.33
CA ILE A 33 -9.47 8.24 12.55
C ILE A 33 -10.30 7.44 13.56
N ARG A 34 -9.68 6.44 14.16
CA ARG A 34 -10.27 5.54 15.15
C ARG A 34 -9.27 5.27 16.28
N PHE A 35 -9.78 4.75 17.39
CA PHE A 35 -8.93 4.18 18.44
C PHE A 35 -8.14 3.00 17.88
N ASN A 36 -6.86 2.93 18.22
CA ASN A 36 -5.96 1.86 17.82
C ASN A 36 -5.57 1.02 19.06
N PRO A 37 -6.09 -0.22 19.17
CA PRO A 37 -5.83 -1.06 20.32
C PRO A 37 -4.36 -1.48 20.43
N GLU A 38 -3.67 -1.72 19.31
CA GLU A 38 -2.24 -2.08 19.30
C GLU A 38 -1.40 -0.95 19.92
N TYR A 39 -1.72 0.31 19.59
CA TYR A 39 -1.01 1.46 20.15
C TYR A 39 -1.23 1.57 21.66
N ALA A 40 -2.44 1.30 22.13
CA ALA A 40 -2.75 1.31 23.56
C ALA A 40 -2.04 0.15 24.30
N GLU A 41 -2.03 -1.05 23.73
CA GLU A 41 -1.35 -2.22 24.29
C GLU A 41 0.17 -2.01 24.39
N MET A 42 0.76 -1.37 23.38
CA MET A 42 2.18 -0.98 23.39
C MET A 42 2.51 0.19 24.34
N GLY A 43 1.51 0.76 25.03
CA GLY A 43 1.71 1.87 25.95
C GLY A 43 2.07 3.20 25.27
N LEU A 44 1.71 3.38 23.99
CA LEU A 44 1.96 4.62 23.27
C LEU A 44 1.08 5.76 23.83
N ARG A 45 1.64 6.97 23.83
CA ARG A 45 0.90 8.18 24.24
C ARG A 45 -0.26 8.49 23.29
N SER A 46 -0.06 8.33 21.98
CA SER A 46 -1.13 8.42 21.00
C SER A 46 -1.74 7.04 20.80
N GLN A 47 -3.06 6.95 20.91
CA GLN A 47 -3.83 5.69 20.81
C GLN A 47 -4.86 5.75 19.68
N VAL A 48 -4.62 6.59 18.68
CA VAL A 48 -5.52 6.76 17.52
C VAL A 48 -4.72 6.72 16.22
N SER A 49 -5.35 6.20 15.17
CA SER A 49 -4.77 6.17 13.81
C SER A 49 -5.86 6.18 12.74
N GLY A 50 -5.47 6.58 11.53
CA GLY A 50 -6.25 6.34 10.31
C GLY A 50 -5.78 5.03 9.68
N SER A 51 -6.22 3.90 10.22
CA SER A 51 -5.84 2.59 9.73
C SER A 51 -6.63 2.21 8.47
N ILE A 52 -6.00 1.44 7.60
CA ILE A 52 -6.65 0.80 6.45
C ILE A 52 -7.06 -0.61 6.88
N ASP A 53 -8.33 -0.95 6.69
CA ASP A 53 -8.86 -2.28 6.97
C ASP A 53 -9.04 -3.03 5.64
N LEU A 54 -8.01 -3.78 5.24
CA LEU A 54 -7.97 -4.57 4.02
C LEU A 54 -7.24 -5.89 4.27
N ASN A 55 -7.84 -6.99 3.83
CA ASN A 55 -7.11 -8.24 3.69
C ASN A 55 -6.34 -8.26 2.37
N LEU A 56 -5.08 -7.79 2.41
CA LEU A 56 -4.24 -7.70 1.21
C LEU A 56 -3.95 -9.07 0.58
N GLU A 57 -3.93 -10.15 1.37
CA GLU A 57 -3.64 -11.50 0.87
C GLU A 57 -4.78 -12.06 -0.01
N GLU A 58 -6.01 -11.62 0.23
CA GLU A 58 -7.17 -11.98 -0.58
C GLU A 58 -7.27 -11.13 -1.87
N LEU A 59 -6.72 -9.92 -1.85
CA LEU A 59 -6.85 -8.94 -2.94
C LEU A 59 -5.69 -8.97 -3.94
N ILE A 60 -4.55 -9.53 -3.56
CA ILE A 60 -3.34 -9.54 -4.38
C ILE A 60 -2.90 -10.98 -4.61
N ASP A 61 -2.68 -11.34 -5.88
CA ASP A 61 -2.16 -12.67 -6.23
C ASP A 61 -0.88 -12.98 -5.44
N ARG A 62 -0.84 -14.19 -4.87
CA ARG A 62 0.25 -14.64 -4.00
C ARG A 62 1.64 -14.53 -4.65
N LYS A 63 1.74 -14.68 -5.98
CA LYS A 63 3.02 -14.55 -6.70
C LYS A 63 3.53 -13.11 -6.71
N ILE A 64 2.64 -12.12 -6.65
CA ILE A 64 2.98 -10.71 -6.54
C ILE A 64 3.23 -10.37 -5.07
N TYR A 65 2.30 -10.77 -4.19
CA TYR A 65 2.31 -10.36 -2.78
C TYR A 65 3.60 -10.70 -2.02
N ARG A 66 4.25 -11.82 -2.38
CA ARG A 66 5.54 -12.25 -1.78
C ARG A 66 6.69 -11.24 -1.92
N PHE A 67 6.60 -10.28 -2.85
CA PHE A 67 7.65 -9.29 -3.10
C PHE A 67 7.35 -7.90 -2.53
N VAL A 68 6.15 -7.66 -2.01
CA VAL A 68 5.71 -6.32 -1.59
C VAL A 68 5.47 -6.22 -0.09
N GLY A 69 5.82 -5.07 0.49
CA GLY A 69 5.36 -4.66 1.82
C GLY A 69 3.98 -4.01 1.75
N HIS A 70 3.37 -3.71 2.91
CA HIS A 70 2.02 -3.14 3.01
C HIS A 70 1.83 -1.85 2.19
N ALA A 71 2.77 -0.89 2.28
CA ALA A 71 2.68 0.36 1.53
C ALA A 71 2.69 0.13 0.01
N ALA A 72 3.57 -0.73 -0.48
CA ALA A 72 3.63 -1.10 -1.90
C ALA A 72 2.38 -1.88 -2.34
N ALA A 73 1.80 -2.70 -1.47
CA ALA A 73 0.54 -3.39 -1.73
C ALA A 73 -0.64 -2.42 -1.85
N TYR A 74 -0.74 -1.40 -0.99
CA TYR A 74 -1.73 -0.34 -1.14
C TYR A 74 -1.55 0.43 -2.45
N ALA A 75 -0.31 0.78 -2.80
CA ALA A 75 0.00 1.44 -4.07
C ALA A 75 -0.35 0.56 -5.28
N TYR A 76 -0.12 -0.75 -5.19
CA TYR A 76 -0.50 -1.72 -6.23
C TYR A 76 -2.01 -1.75 -6.46
N LEU A 77 -2.81 -1.83 -5.39
CA LEU A 77 -4.27 -1.81 -5.49
C LEU A 77 -4.77 -0.47 -6.06
N ALA A 78 -4.27 0.66 -5.55
CA ALA A 78 -4.61 1.98 -6.07
C ALA A 78 -4.20 2.13 -7.55
N MET A 79 -3.07 1.59 -7.97
CA MET A 79 -2.65 1.62 -9.38
C MET A 79 -3.58 0.79 -10.27
N LYS A 80 -4.05 -0.37 -9.79
CA LYS A 80 -5.00 -1.21 -10.52
C LYS A 80 -6.32 -0.48 -10.77
N ASP A 81 -6.83 0.22 -9.74
CA ASP A 81 -8.03 1.03 -9.87
C ASP A 81 -7.81 2.22 -10.80
N ALA A 82 -6.66 2.90 -10.72
CA ALA A 82 -6.32 4.03 -11.59
C ALA A 82 -6.23 3.63 -13.07
N ILE A 83 -5.62 2.48 -13.38
CA ILE A 83 -5.55 1.93 -14.74
C ILE A 83 -6.96 1.63 -15.24
N THR A 84 -7.76 0.95 -14.42
CA THR A 84 -9.15 0.61 -14.75
C THR A 84 -9.98 1.87 -15.03
N ASP A 85 -9.88 2.88 -14.16
CA ASP A 85 -10.58 4.16 -14.28
C ASP A 85 -10.19 4.93 -15.55
N SER A 86 -8.90 4.86 -15.92
CA SER A 86 -8.39 5.51 -17.13
C SER A 86 -8.80 4.83 -18.44
N GLY A 87 -9.30 3.58 -18.38
CA GLY A 87 -9.64 2.79 -19.56
C GLY A 87 -8.45 2.43 -20.44
N LEU A 88 -7.23 2.46 -19.91
CA LEU A 88 -6.02 2.09 -20.64
C LEU A 88 -5.97 0.58 -20.89
N SER A 89 -5.56 0.19 -22.09
CA SER A 89 -5.24 -1.20 -22.41
C SER A 89 -3.83 -1.58 -21.95
N ASP A 90 -3.55 -2.89 -21.89
CA ASP A 90 -2.25 -3.41 -21.43
C ASP A 90 -1.06 -2.88 -22.27
N ASP A 91 -1.24 -2.68 -23.58
CA ASP A 91 -0.20 -2.12 -24.46
C ASP A 91 0.05 -0.62 -24.19
N GLN A 92 -0.98 0.11 -23.72
CA GLN A 92 -0.84 1.49 -23.30
C GLN A 92 -0.19 1.62 -21.93
N VAL A 93 -0.40 0.64 -21.04
CA VAL A 93 0.29 0.55 -19.74
C VAL A 93 1.76 0.17 -19.93
N SER A 94 2.06 -0.80 -20.80
CA SER A 94 3.40 -1.36 -20.98
C SER A 94 4.00 -1.02 -22.34
N ASN A 95 4.61 0.17 -22.45
CA ASN A 95 5.37 0.58 -23.62
C ASN A 95 6.47 1.60 -23.25
N VAL A 96 7.37 1.88 -24.19
CA VAL A 96 8.52 2.78 -23.99
C VAL A 96 8.17 4.26 -23.77
N ARG A 97 6.89 4.63 -23.90
CA ARG A 97 6.38 5.99 -23.71
C ARG A 97 5.62 6.15 -22.38
N THR A 98 5.33 5.05 -21.69
CA THR A 98 4.72 5.04 -20.36
C THR A 98 5.80 4.83 -19.31
N GLY A 99 5.74 5.62 -18.25
CA GLY A 99 6.69 5.56 -17.14
C GLY A 99 5.95 5.56 -15.79
N LEU A 100 6.65 5.11 -14.75
CA LEU A 100 6.15 5.08 -13.39
C LEU A 100 7.09 5.89 -12.48
N ILE A 101 6.52 6.84 -11.77
CA ILE A 101 7.18 7.50 -10.63
C ILE A 101 6.29 7.24 -9.43
N ALA A 102 6.74 6.35 -8.57
CA ALA A 102 6.09 5.98 -7.32
C ALA A 102 7.13 6.00 -6.21
N GLY A 103 6.73 6.43 -5.02
CA GLY A 103 7.64 6.53 -3.89
C GLY A 103 6.89 6.45 -2.58
N SER A 104 7.62 6.07 -1.55
CA SER A 104 7.17 6.04 -0.17
C SER A 104 8.03 6.97 0.68
N GLY A 105 7.46 7.53 1.76
CA GLY A 105 8.23 8.36 2.71
C GLY A 105 9.33 7.57 3.44
N GLY A 106 9.21 6.25 3.48
CA GLY A 106 10.20 5.35 4.03
C GLY A 106 9.88 3.90 3.66
N ALA A 107 10.90 3.05 3.80
CA ALA A 107 10.78 1.62 3.59
C ALA A 107 9.81 0.94 4.57
N SER A 108 9.48 -0.33 4.31
CA SER A 108 8.65 -1.13 5.21
C SER A 108 9.38 -1.52 6.51
N THR A 109 9.23 -0.72 7.55
CA THR A 109 9.79 -0.97 8.90
C THR A 109 9.38 -2.32 9.48
N LEU A 110 8.11 -2.72 9.32
CA LEU A 110 7.61 -4.02 9.81
C LEU A 110 8.40 -5.20 9.21
N ASN A 111 8.54 -5.25 7.88
CA ASN A 111 9.32 -6.29 7.22
C ASN A 111 10.80 -6.29 7.61
N GLN A 112 11.38 -5.13 7.94
CA GLN A 112 12.76 -5.06 8.44
C GLN A 112 12.86 -5.66 9.85
N MET A 113 11.92 -5.33 10.73
CA MET A 113 11.86 -5.88 12.09
C MET A 113 11.67 -7.40 12.07
N GLU A 114 10.70 -7.91 11.31
CA GLU A 114 10.49 -9.36 11.14
C GLU A 114 11.73 -10.10 10.62
N ALA A 115 12.45 -9.49 9.67
CA ALA A 115 13.66 -10.06 9.12
C ALA A 115 14.78 -10.13 10.17
N LEU A 116 14.93 -9.07 10.96
CA LEU A 116 15.92 -8.99 12.04
C LEU A 116 15.61 -10.01 13.14
N ASP A 117 14.35 -10.14 13.54
CA ASP A 117 13.94 -11.09 14.57
C ASP A 117 14.12 -12.53 14.07
N THR A 118 13.73 -12.81 12.82
CA THR A 118 13.99 -14.12 12.19
C THR A 118 15.48 -14.45 12.14
N LEU A 119 16.34 -13.47 11.83
CA LEU A 119 17.79 -13.65 11.82
C LEU A 119 18.30 -14.03 13.22
N ARG A 120 17.86 -13.32 14.26
CA ARG A 120 18.27 -13.55 15.65
C ARG A 120 17.83 -14.92 16.18
N GLU A 121 16.58 -15.29 15.90
CA GLU A 121 15.98 -16.52 16.44
C GLU A 121 16.34 -17.77 15.64
N LYS A 122 16.41 -17.66 14.30
CA LYS A 122 16.39 -18.81 13.39
C LYS A 122 17.52 -18.80 12.37
N GLY A 123 18.37 -17.79 12.39
CA GLY A 123 19.53 -17.64 11.52
C GLY A 123 19.22 -17.10 10.11
N VAL A 124 20.28 -16.64 9.44
CA VAL A 124 20.19 -15.88 8.17
C VAL A 124 19.44 -16.62 7.05
N LYS A 125 19.57 -17.95 6.98
CA LYS A 125 18.90 -18.77 5.96
C LYS A 125 17.38 -18.68 6.05
N ARG A 126 16.81 -18.45 7.24
CA ARG A 126 15.36 -18.41 7.48
C ARG A 126 14.74 -17.05 7.16
N VAL A 127 15.54 -16.00 6.99
CA VAL A 127 15.08 -14.67 6.56
C VAL A 127 14.39 -14.74 5.19
N GLY A 128 14.92 -15.59 4.30
CA GLY A 128 14.35 -15.85 2.98
C GLY A 128 14.78 -14.84 1.91
N PRO A 129 14.63 -15.19 0.62
CA PRO A 129 15.23 -14.44 -0.49
C PRO A 129 14.46 -13.17 -0.88
N TYR A 130 13.25 -12.96 -0.36
CA TYR A 130 12.36 -11.87 -0.80
C TYR A 130 12.32 -10.69 0.18
N ARG A 131 13.10 -10.70 1.26
CA ARG A 131 13.03 -9.61 2.25
C ARG A 131 13.52 -8.28 1.68
N VAL A 132 14.56 -8.29 0.85
CA VAL A 132 15.07 -7.08 0.19
C VAL A 132 13.95 -6.35 -0.56
N THR A 133 13.24 -7.04 -1.45
CA THR A 133 12.15 -6.43 -2.23
C THR A 133 10.99 -5.94 -1.38
N ARG A 134 10.67 -6.62 -0.27
CA ARG A 134 9.66 -6.16 0.67
C ARG A 134 10.09 -4.95 1.51
N THR A 135 11.40 -4.72 1.65
CA THR A 135 11.95 -3.64 2.47
C THR A 135 12.51 -2.48 1.66
N MET A 136 12.54 -2.55 0.33
CA MET A 136 12.88 -1.38 -0.49
C MET A 136 11.73 -0.35 -0.45
N GLY A 137 12.10 0.93 -0.43
CA GLY A 137 11.17 2.07 -0.38
C GLY A 137 10.98 2.74 -1.73
#